data_AF-A0A084Y264-F1
#
_entry.id   AF-A0A084Y264-F1
#
_cell.length_a   1.000
_cell.length_b   1.000
_cell.length_c   1.000
_cell.angle_alpha   90.00
_cell.angle_beta   90.00
_cell.angle_gamma   90.00
#
_symmetry.space_group_name_H-M   'P 1'
#
loop_
_entity.id
_entity.type
_entity.pdbx_description
1 polymer ?
#
loop_
_entity_poly.entity_id
_entity_poly.type
_entity_poly.pdbx_seq_one_letter_code
_entity_poly.pdbx_strand_id
1 'polypeptide(L)'
;MAVRPRIESPANGAIYAVDPDIPRDRQRLTLMARAAARTAVRGHWFELDDGTRLRADALQLWPPTPGRHEVVLVDAKGTELDRVRFEVRGLRRSGSGPASSH
;
A
#
# COMPACT_ATOMS: atom_id res chain seq x y z
N MET A 1 -4.51 23.57 -16.51
CA MET A 1 -4.04 23.22 -15.15
C MET A 1 -3.30 21.89 -15.23
N ALA A 2 -2.00 21.86 -14.89
CA ALA A 2 -1.26 20.59 -14.85
C ALA A 2 -1.68 19.81 -13.61
N VAL A 3 -2.27 18.61 -13.79
CA VAL A 3 -2.59 17.73 -12.66
C VAL A 3 -1.29 17.13 -12.16
N ARG A 4 -0.88 17.50 -10.95
CA ARG A 4 0.27 16.90 -10.27
C ARG A 4 0.03 15.40 -10.06
N PRO A 5 1.04 14.54 -10.25
CA PRO A 5 0.95 13.14 -9.88
C PRO A 5 0.57 13.00 -8.40
N ARG A 6 -0.37 12.11 -8.12
CA ARG A 6 -0.82 11.80 -6.76
C ARG A 6 -1.09 10.31 -6.62
N ILE A 7 -1.08 9.80 -5.40
CA ILE A 7 -1.40 8.41 -5.11
C ILE A 7 -2.92 8.25 -5.27
N GLU A 8 -3.34 7.38 -6.17
CA GLU A 8 -4.75 7.04 -6.37
C GLU A 8 -5.18 5.91 -5.44
N SER A 9 -4.29 4.93 -5.25
CA SER A 9 -4.47 3.84 -4.30
C SER A 9 -3.12 3.49 -3.69
N PRO A 10 -3.03 3.31 -2.36
CA PRO A 10 -4.12 3.40 -1.37
C PRO A 10 -4.54 4.84 -1.08
N ALA A 11 -5.78 5.04 -0.62
CA ALA A 11 -6.24 6.35 -0.19
C ALA A 11 -5.67 6.72 1.18
N ASN A 12 -5.43 8.00 1.43
CA ASN A 12 -4.94 8.46 2.72
C ASN A 12 -5.98 8.18 3.83
N GLY A 13 -5.54 7.56 4.93
CA GLY A 13 -6.38 7.11 6.03
C GLY A 13 -7.16 5.83 5.76
N ALA A 14 -6.91 5.15 4.64
CA ALA A 14 -7.58 3.88 4.35
C ALA A 14 -7.20 2.80 5.37
N ILE A 15 -8.18 1.97 5.75
CA ILE A 15 -7.98 0.81 6.60
C ILE A 15 -8.28 -0.43 5.77
N TYR A 16 -7.27 -1.26 5.56
CA TYR A 16 -7.38 -2.54 4.88
C TYR A 16 -7.41 -3.66 5.91
N ALA A 17 -8.25 -4.67 5.70
CA ALA A 17 -8.27 -5.86 6.53
C ALA A 17 -7.52 -6.99 5.82
N VAL A 18 -6.54 -7.57 6.52
CA VAL A 18 -5.91 -8.83 6.15
C VAL A 18 -6.72 -9.95 6.76
N ASP A 19 -7.30 -10.77 5.88
CA ASP A 19 -8.06 -11.94 6.25
C ASP A 19 -7.10 -13.13 6.52
N PRO A 20 -7.17 -13.77 7.70
CA PRO A 20 -6.31 -14.90 8.07
C PRO A 20 -6.60 -16.18 7.28
N ASP A 21 -7.76 -16.29 6.63
CA ASP A 21 -8.12 -17.42 5.77
C ASP A 21 -7.63 -17.24 4.33
N ILE A 22 -7.33 -16.00 3.92
CA ILE A 22 -6.70 -15.73 2.62
C ILE A 22 -5.20 -16.00 2.73
N PRO A 23 -4.61 -16.85 1.89
CA PRO A 23 -3.17 -17.10 1.93
C PRO A 23 -2.38 -15.85 1.51
N ARG A 24 -1.22 -15.63 2.15
CA ARG A 24 -0.43 -14.39 2.07
C ARG A 24 -0.03 -14.00 0.65
N ASP A 25 0.13 -14.97 -0.25
CA ASP A 25 0.45 -14.78 -1.67
C ASP A 25 -0.66 -14.07 -2.45
N ARG A 26 -1.90 -14.19 -1.97
CA ARG A 26 -3.11 -13.55 -2.52
C ARG A 26 -3.45 -12.23 -1.84
N GLN A 27 -2.86 -11.94 -0.69
CA GLN A 27 -3.01 -10.66 -0.01
C GLN A 27 -2.08 -9.64 -0.65
N ARG A 28 -2.56 -8.92 -1.68
CA ARG A 28 -1.78 -7.89 -2.37
C ARG A 28 -2.51 -6.57 -2.38
N LEU A 29 -1.84 -5.53 -1.89
CA LEU A 29 -2.32 -4.17 -1.97
C LEU A 29 -1.90 -3.57 -3.31
N THR A 30 -2.86 -2.91 -3.95
CA THR A 30 -2.62 -2.23 -5.22
C THR A 30 -2.09 -0.83 -4.95
N LEU A 31 -0.85 -0.57 -5.39
CA LEU A 31 -0.25 0.75 -5.41
C LEU A 31 -0.37 1.32 -6.81
N MET A 32 -1.02 2.49 -6.93
CA MET A 32 -1.25 3.15 -8.20
C MET A 32 -1.26 4.67 -8.05
N ALA A 33 -0.62 5.36 -8.99
CA ALA A 33 -0.58 6.82 -9.04
C ALA A 33 -1.43 7.31 -10.21
N ARG A 34 -2.12 8.44 -10.00
CA ARG A 34 -2.83 9.16 -11.04
C ARG A 34 -2.03 10.39 -11.43
N ALA A 35 -1.85 10.60 -12.73
CA ALA A 35 -1.28 11.83 -13.27
C ALA A 35 -2.01 12.28 -14.54
N ALA A 36 -1.73 13.52 -14.98
CA ALA A 36 -2.33 14.11 -16.18
C ALA A 36 -2.09 13.29 -17.45
N ALA A 37 -0.95 12.61 -17.53
CA ALA A 37 -0.58 11.72 -18.63
C ALA A 37 0.17 10.50 -18.05
N ARG A 38 0.05 9.34 -18.70
CA ARG A 38 0.83 8.14 -18.33
C ARG A 38 2.35 8.38 -18.36
N THR A 39 2.82 9.26 -19.23
CA THR A 39 4.23 9.66 -19.28
C THR A 39 4.64 10.55 -18.10
N ALA A 40 3.70 11.20 -17.42
CA ALA A 40 4.00 12.10 -16.32
C ALA A 40 4.40 11.37 -15.03
N VAL A 41 4.10 10.07 -14.90
CA VAL A 41 4.59 9.20 -13.81
C VAL A 41 5.83 8.38 -14.21
N ARG A 42 6.32 8.54 -15.44
CA ARG A 42 7.50 7.80 -15.91
C ARG A 42 8.71 8.20 -15.08
N GLY A 43 9.40 7.21 -14.51
CA GLY A 43 10.55 7.42 -13.63
C GLY A 43 10.20 7.86 -12.20
N HIS A 44 8.92 7.88 -11.83
CA HIS A 44 8.49 8.08 -10.45
C HIS A 44 8.52 6.77 -9.67
N TRP A 45 8.65 6.87 -8.35
CA TRP A 45 8.78 5.72 -7.46
C TRP A 45 7.81 5.84 -6.28
N PHE A 46 7.28 4.70 -5.87
CA PHE A 46 6.67 4.52 -4.55
C PHE A 46 7.76 4.07 -3.59
N GLU A 47 7.94 4.81 -2.52
CA GLU A 47 8.81 4.46 -1.40
C GLU A 47 7.92 4.10 -0.21
N LEU A 48 8.09 2.89 0.30
CA LEU A 48 7.39 2.38 1.46
C LEU A 48 8.26 2.50 2.71
N ASP A 49 7.61 2.53 3.87
CA ASP A 49 8.25 2.60 5.18
C ASP A 49 9.12 1.38 5.52
N ASP A 50 8.88 0.24 4.86
CA ASP A 50 9.74 -0.96 4.95
C ASP A 50 11.02 -0.87 4.10
N GLY A 51 11.23 0.24 3.38
CA GLY A 51 12.34 0.44 2.45
C GLY A 51 12.11 -0.14 1.05
N THR A 52 10.93 -0.71 0.78
CA THR A 52 10.56 -1.20 -0.54
C THR A 52 10.39 -0.03 -1.50
N ARG A 53 10.99 -0.15 -2.69
CA ARG A 53 10.89 0.85 -3.77
C ARG A 53 10.30 0.23 -5.02
N LEU A 54 9.15 0.73 -5.46
CA LEU A 54 8.40 0.21 -6.61
C LEU A 54 8.19 1.32 -7.64
N ARG A 55 8.06 0.97 -8.92
CA ARG A 55 7.84 1.99 -9.96
C ARG A 55 6.40 2.47 -9.93
N ALA A 56 6.20 3.79 -9.98
CA ALA A 56 4.87 4.40 -10.00
C ALA A 56 4.28 4.60 -11.40
N ASP A 57 4.99 4.14 -12.43
CA ASP A 57 4.56 4.19 -13.84
C ASP A 57 3.62 3.04 -14.25
N ALA A 58 3.44 2.06 -13.36
CA ALA A 58 2.56 0.91 -13.55
C ALA A 58 1.84 0.55 -12.25
N LEU A 59 0.80 -0.28 -12.36
CA LEU A 59 0.14 -0.89 -11.22
C LEU A 59 1.12 -1.84 -10.54
N GLN A 60 1.33 -1.64 -9.24
CA GLN A 60 2.20 -2.49 -8.43
C GLN A 60 1.37 -3.25 -7.40
N LEU A 61 1.75 -4.51 -7.18
CA LEU A 61 1.12 -5.38 -6.20
C LEU A 61 2.08 -5.62 -5.05
N TRP A 62 1.91 -4.89 -3.96
CA TRP A 62 2.75 -4.99 -2.77
C TRP A 62 2.09 -5.90 -1.72
N PRO A 63 2.81 -6.89 -1.16
CA PRO A 63 2.27 -7.75 -0.11
C PRO A 63 2.26 -7.01 1.25
N PRO A 64 1.09 -6.58 1.76
CA PRO A 64 1.05 -5.79 2.98
C PRO A 64 1.26 -6.68 4.21
N THR A 65 1.93 -6.14 5.22
CA THR A 65 1.98 -6.75 6.56
C THR A 65 0.95 -6.10 7.48
N PRO A 66 0.44 -6.77 8.52
CA PRO A 66 -0.39 -6.11 9.53
C PRO A 66 0.38 -5.00 10.24
N GLY A 67 -0.14 -3.78 10.23
CA GLY A 67 0.54 -2.61 10.79
C GLY A 67 0.08 -1.30 10.15
N ARG A 68 0.67 -0.19 10.59
CA ARG A 68 0.54 1.10 9.92
C ARG A 68 1.66 1.20 8.89
N HIS A 69 1.30 1.65 7.71
CA HIS A 69 2.21 1.78 6.56
C HIS A 69 2.11 3.17 5.97
N GLU A 70 3.21 3.59 5.37
CA GLU A 70 3.29 4.87 4.66
C GLU A 70 3.83 4.61 3.26
N VAL A 71 3.20 5.22 2.26
CA VAL A 71 3.71 5.24 0.88
C VAL A 71 3.94 6.69 0.49
N VAL A 72 5.15 6.97 0.04
CA VAL A 72 5.56 8.26 -0.51
C VAL A 72 5.74 8.11 -2.01
N LEU A 73 5.10 8.99 -2.78
CA LEU A 73 5.32 9.11 -4.22
C LEU A 73 6.43 10.13 -4.45
N VAL A 74 7.53 9.70 -5.04
CA VAL A 74 8.66 10.56 -5.37
C VAL A 74 8.85 10.64 -6.88
N ASP A 75 9.30 11.80 -7.37
CA ASP A 75 9.66 11.98 -8.78
C ASP A 75 11.02 11.33 -9.13
N ALA A 76 11.42 11.43 -10.39
CA ALA A 76 12.69 10.89 -10.87
C ALA A 76 13.93 11.54 -10.24
N LYS A 77 13.78 12.68 -9.58
CA LYS A 77 14.83 13.41 -8.86
C LYS A 77 14.82 13.12 -7.35
N GLY A 78 13.86 12.33 -6.86
CA GLY A 78 13.68 12.06 -5.43
C GLY A 78 12.88 13.14 -4.70
N THR A 79 12.16 14.01 -5.42
CA THR A 79 11.27 15.00 -4.81
C THR A 79 9.97 14.34 -4.40
N GLU A 80 9.58 14.49 -3.14
CA GLU A 80 8.26 14.06 -2.66
C GLU A 80 7.14 14.85 -3.37
N LEU A 81 6.24 14.12 -4.03
CA LEU A 81 5.08 14.68 -4.71
C LEU A 81 3.80 14.51 -3.91
N ASP A 82 3.66 13.37 -3.25
CA ASP A 82 2.47 13.00 -2.48
C ASP A 82 2.82 11.94 -1.43
N ARG A 83 2.03 11.86 -0.37
CA ARG A 83 2.23 10.93 0.74
C ARG A 83 0.89 10.46 1.27
N VAL A 84 0.74 9.15 1.42
CA VAL A 84 -0.43 8.53 2.01
C VAL A 84 -0.06 7.60 3.16
N ARG A 85 -0.88 7.62 4.19
CA ARG A 85 -0.78 6.70 5.34
C ARG A 85 -1.99 5.80 5.34
N PHE A 86 -1.78 4.51 5.57
CA PHE A 86 -2.88 3.55 5.64
C PHE A 86 -2.57 2.51 6.71
N GLU A 87 -3.61 1.87 7.22
CA GLU A 87 -3.51 0.84 8.24
C GLU A 87 -3.96 -0.49 7.65
N VAL A 88 -3.19 -1.54 7.92
CA VAL A 88 -3.51 -2.90 7.55
C VAL A 88 -3.78 -3.67 8.84
N ARG A 89 -5.02 -4.04 9.07
CA ARG A 89 -5.45 -4.80 10.24
C ARG A 89 -5.41 -6.29 9.93
N GLY A 90 -4.51 -7.02 10.57
CA GLY A 90 -4.61 -8.48 10.61
C GLY A 90 -5.72 -8.90 11.55
N LEU A 91 -6.78 -9.50 11.03
CA LEU A 91 -7.73 -10.20 11.88
C LEU A 91 -7.01 -11.44 12.41
N ARG A 92 -6.55 -11.40 13.67
CA ARG A 92 -6.12 -12.64 14.32
C ARG A 92 -7.38 -13.48 14.49
N ARG A 93 -7.40 -14.71 13.96
CA ARG A 93 -8.34 -15.70 14.49
C ARG A 93 -8.03 -15.84 15.96
N SER A 94 -8.88 -15.28 16.81
CA SER A 94 -9.03 -15.74 18.18
C SER A 94 -9.40 -17.22 18.08
N GLY A 95 -8.40 -18.08 18.26
CA GLY A 95 -8.64 -19.50 18.48
C GLY A 95 -9.60 -19.65 19.65
N SER A 96 -10.69 -20.37 19.39
CA SER A 96 -11.78 -20.64 20.30
C SER A 96 -11.32 -21.33 21.58
N GLY A 97 -11.73 -20.77 22.74
CA GLY A 97 -12.21 -21.47 23.93
C GLY A 97 -11.22 -22.27 24.80
N PRO A 98 -11.39 -22.27 26.14
CA PRO A 98 -10.58 -23.11 27.03
C PRO A 98 -10.92 -24.59 26.83
N ALA A 99 -9.90 -25.44 26.71
CA ALA A 99 -10.05 -26.88 26.88
C ALA A 99 -10.31 -27.17 28.38
N SER A 100 -11.56 -27.08 28.80
CA SER A 100 -12.03 -27.74 30.02
C SER A 100 -12.25 -29.20 29.69
N SER A 101 -11.40 -30.07 30.23
CA SER A 101 -11.62 -31.51 30.24
C SER A 101 -11.30 -32.07 31.63
N HIS A 102 -12.35 -32.65 32.21
CA HIS A 102 -12.49 -33.64 33.29
C HIS A 102 -11.24 -34.16 33.99
#